data_AF-A0A7R9I4N2-F1
#
_entry.id   AF-A0A7R9I4N2-F1
#
_cell.length_a   1.000
_cell.length_b   1.000
_cell.length_c   1.000
_cell.angle_alpha   90.00
_cell.angle_beta   90.00
_cell.angle_gamma   90.00
#
_symmetry.space_group_name_H-M   'P 1'
#
loop_
_entity.id
_entity.type
_entity.pdbx_description
1 polymer ?
#
loop_
_entity_poly.entity_id
_entity_poly.type
_entity_poly.pdbx_seq_one_letter_code
_entity_poly.pdbx_strand_id
1 'polypeptide(L)'
;ERFLLTASADSSDNHDYKWWVPLTFTTNTSKDFTTTQTQIWLKASENETDLTDIAANDDWVIFNKQQIGFYRVNYDDTNWNLIISHLNSDQFTDIHVLNRAQLLDDSLNFARAGILDYTTALNITKYLSREDDYIPWYSAFTAFSFLDARLIGVEEEYQLFKKANEPHTDKLLRNLVLTWACNLGLESCVSAAKEKLAQKIASPSTVTIAADVSSVVYCTALREGGEEEWTFLKAQYDSSNVGTEQVLLLTALGCSTGTQIITNYLDLSISADSGIRKQDASRVFSAVYANPSGVDIAFQFLTENYQKISEFYGGLGTIGSILKGIAARISTQEQLVKLQSFVAENEAALGDAVTASKQAIETAQANLDWFASNRAALVTWLREHSPAAPEVTTLFIPTTTQGATCITISTTLIVLASLVAYWRGNP
;
A
#
# COMPACT_ATOMS: atom_id res chain seq x y z
N GLU A 1 20.72 17.74 5.79
CA GLU A 1 19.79 18.01 6.92
C GLU A 1 19.23 16.70 7.47
N ARG A 2 18.64 16.69 8.68
CA ARG A 2 17.96 15.51 9.24
C ARG A 2 16.57 15.38 8.60
N PHE A 3 16.32 14.25 7.93
CA PHE A 3 14.99 13.93 7.41
C PHE A 3 14.08 13.39 8.52
N LEU A 4 12.89 13.97 8.65
CA LEU A 4 11.80 13.48 9.51
C LEU A 4 10.55 13.31 8.65
N LEU A 5 10.01 12.09 8.62
CA LEU A 5 8.79 11.79 7.86
C LEU A 5 7.56 12.51 8.44
N THR A 6 7.56 12.70 9.75
CA THR A 6 6.56 13.47 10.48
C THR A 6 7.31 14.27 11.53
N ALA A 7 7.37 15.59 11.36
CA ALA A 7 7.89 16.48 12.38
C ALA A 7 6.78 16.69 13.43
N SER A 8 7.09 16.43 14.70
CA SER A 8 6.18 16.81 15.78
C SER A 8 6.25 18.32 15.99
N ALA A 9 5.10 19.00 16.00
CA ALA A 9 5.01 20.43 16.31
C ALA A 9 5.52 20.74 17.73
N ASP A 10 5.48 19.75 18.64
CA ASP A 10 5.92 19.84 20.03
C ASP A 10 7.33 19.26 20.25
N SER A 11 8.09 19.00 19.18
CA SER A 11 9.47 18.53 19.29
C SER A 11 10.35 19.59 19.96
N SER A 12 10.90 19.27 21.12
CA SER A 12 11.90 20.10 21.83
C SER A 12 13.35 19.83 21.37
N ASP A 13 13.51 18.98 20.36
CA ASP A 13 14.81 18.61 19.83
C ASP A 13 15.37 19.69 18.90
N ASN A 14 16.21 20.56 19.49
CA ASN A 14 16.93 21.63 18.79
C ASN A 14 18.36 21.22 18.42
N HIS A 15 18.69 19.92 18.42
CA HIS A 15 20.04 19.48 18.11
C HIS A 15 20.36 19.69 16.62
N ASP A 16 21.51 20.28 16.33
CA ASP A 16 22.00 20.41 14.95
C ASP A 16 22.68 19.11 14.52
N TYR A 17 21.91 18.26 13.85
CA TYR A 17 22.39 16.96 13.40
C TYR A 17 23.27 17.07 12.15
N LYS A 18 24.53 16.67 12.27
CA LYS A 18 25.51 16.66 11.18
C LYS A 18 26.13 15.28 10.99
N TRP A 19 26.45 14.95 9.74
CA TRP A 19 27.09 13.70 9.35
C TRP A 19 28.15 13.94 8.29
N TRP A 20 29.14 13.05 8.24
CA TRP A 20 30.00 12.92 7.06
C TRP A 20 29.26 12.14 6.00
N VAL A 21 28.95 12.77 4.87
CA VAL A 21 28.15 12.15 3.81
C VAL A 21 29.02 11.89 2.58
N PRO A 22 29.25 10.62 2.19
CA PRO A 22 29.99 10.27 0.99
C PRO A 22 29.10 10.48 -0.24
N LEU A 23 29.33 11.57 -0.97
CA LEU A 23 28.59 11.89 -2.18
C LEU A 23 29.16 11.15 -3.38
N THR A 24 28.26 10.51 -4.11
CA THR A 24 28.48 9.96 -5.45
C THR A 24 27.39 10.51 -6.36
N PHE A 25 27.71 10.79 -7.61
CA PHE A 25 26.74 11.25 -8.61
C PHE A 25 27.14 10.85 -10.03
N THR A 26 26.16 10.92 -10.93
CA THR A 26 26.34 10.83 -12.39
C THR A 26 25.35 11.77 -13.06
N THR A 27 25.57 12.04 -14.35
CA THR A 27 24.69 12.87 -15.18
C THR A 27 24.07 12.08 -16.33
N ASN A 28 23.14 12.66 -17.08
CA ASN A 28 22.61 12.10 -18.33
C ASN A 28 23.70 11.95 -19.40
N THR A 29 24.67 12.86 -19.42
CA THR A 29 25.80 12.74 -20.36
C THR A 29 26.70 11.56 -20.01
N SER A 30 27.03 11.37 -18.73
CA SER A 30 27.97 10.32 -18.31
C SER A 30 27.32 8.95 -18.13
N LYS A 31 26.10 8.88 -17.58
CA LYS A 31 25.34 7.65 -17.24
C LYS A 31 26.14 6.56 -16.51
N ASP A 32 27.21 6.91 -15.79
CA ASP A 32 27.99 5.95 -15.04
C ASP A 32 27.41 5.73 -13.65
N PHE A 33 26.50 4.78 -13.56
CA PHE A 33 25.93 4.28 -12.32
C PHE A 33 26.78 3.20 -11.62
N THR A 34 27.88 2.76 -12.23
CA THR A 34 28.65 1.59 -11.75
C THR A 34 29.83 1.97 -10.87
N THR A 35 30.47 3.13 -11.11
CA THR A 35 31.60 3.58 -10.29
C THR A 35 31.11 4.21 -9.00
N THR A 36 30.98 3.43 -7.93
CA THR A 36 30.38 3.86 -6.66
C THR A 36 31.38 4.38 -5.63
N GLN A 37 32.64 4.59 -6.03
CA GLN A 37 33.63 5.23 -5.19
C GLN A 37 33.21 6.67 -4.87
N THR A 38 33.33 7.05 -3.58
CA THR A 38 33.04 8.40 -3.13
C THR A 38 33.82 9.43 -3.94
N GLN A 39 33.10 10.32 -4.60
CA GLN A 39 33.71 11.41 -5.36
C GLN A 39 34.03 12.58 -4.44
N ILE A 40 33.11 12.89 -3.52
CA ILE A 40 33.20 14.07 -2.64
C ILE A 40 32.64 13.72 -1.27
N TRP A 41 33.21 14.31 -0.21
CA TRP A 41 32.67 14.21 1.14
C TRP A 41 32.04 15.53 1.55
N LEU A 42 30.75 15.53 1.85
CA LEU A 42 30.15 16.62 2.62
C LEU A 42 30.57 16.41 4.09
N LYS A 43 31.36 17.34 4.62
CA LYS A 43 31.92 17.20 5.96
C LYS A 43 30.88 17.58 7.01
N ALA A 44 30.93 16.93 8.17
CA ALA A 44 30.03 17.25 9.28
C ALA A 44 30.21 18.70 9.82
N SER A 45 31.34 19.34 9.55
CA SER A 45 31.61 20.73 9.92
C SER A 45 31.05 21.77 8.93
N GLU A 46 30.53 21.32 7.79
CA GLU A 46 30.07 22.16 6.69
C GLU A 46 28.56 21.95 6.50
N ASN A 47 27.80 23.04 6.29
CA ASN A 47 26.36 22.94 6.02
C ASN A 47 26.07 22.58 4.57
N GLU A 48 26.94 23.03 3.67
CA GLU A 48 26.84 22.89 2.22
C GLU A 48 28.23 22.67 1.63
N THR A 49 28.27 22.16 0.40
CA THR A 49 29.49 22.05 -0.39
C THR A 49 29.17 22.51 -1.81
N ASP A 50 29.97 23.43 -2.33
CA ASP A 50 29.80 23.92 -3.70
C ASP A 50 30.42 22.96 -4.69
N LEU A 51 29.62 22.52 -5.66
CA LEU A 51 30.05 21.68 -6.77
C LEU A 51 29.89 22.47 -8.07
N THR A 52 30.99 22.89 -8.66
CA THR A 52 30.99 23.65 -9.92
C THR A 52 31.19 22.73 -11.12
N ASP A 53 30.56 23.09 -12.24
CA ASP A 53 30.74 22.43 -13.55
C ASP A 53 30.46 20.93 -13.56
N ILE A 54 29.53 20.46 -12.72
CA ILE A 54 29.17 19.03 -12.64
C ILE A 54 28.24 18.58 -13.76
N ALA A 55 27.42 19.48 -14.30
CA ALA A 55 26.45 19.20 -15.36
C ALA A 55 26.05 20.49 -16.09
N ALA A 56 25.59 20.35 -17.34
CA ALA A 56 24.94 21.44 -18.07
C ALA A 56 23.50 21.65 -17.56
N ASN A 57 22.90 22.81 -17.86
CA ASN A 57 21.55 23.16 -17.38
C ASN A 57 20.43 22.23 -17.92
N ASP A 58 20.69 21.51 -18.99
CA ASP A 58 19.79 20.53 -19.62
C ASP A 58 20.21 19.06 -19.35
N ASP A 59 21.21 18.87 -18.48
CA ASP A 59 21.75 17.56 -18.10
C ASP A 59 21.36 17.25 -16.65
N TRP A 60 20.50 16.25 -16.44
CA TRP A 60 20.12 15.86 -15.07
C TRP A 60 21.33 15.35 -14.30
N VAL A 61 21.31 15.53 -12.99
CA VAL A 61 22.25 14.92 -12.04
C VAL A 61 21.49 14.00 -11.09
N ILE A 62 22.00 12.80 -10.90
CA ILE A 62 21.49 11.85 -9.90
C ILE A 62 22.60 11.55 -8.91
N PHE A 63 22.33 11.82 -7.63
CA PHE A 63 23.23 11.49 -6.53
C PHE A 63 22.88 10.14 -5.90
N ASN A 64 23.82 9.63 -5.11
CA ASN A 64 23.74 8.37 -4.39
C ASN A 64 23.63 7.18 -5.35
N LYS A 65 24.65 6.99 -6.18
CA LYS A 65 24.66 5.90 -7.17
C LYS A 65 24.44 4.56 -6.48
N GLN A 66 23.45 3.82 -6.98
CA GLN A 66 22.97 2.54 -6.43
C GLN A 66 22.49 2.60 -4.97
N GLN A 67 22.19 3.79 -4.44
CA GLN A 67 21.70 3.99 -3.08
C GLN A 67 22.63 3.43 -1.98
N ILE A 68 23.95 3.48 -2.19
CA ILE A 68 24.95 2.94 -1.25
C ILE A 68 25.07 3.81 0.01
N GLY A 69 24.86 5.11 -0.13
CA GLY A 69 24.85 6.05 0.98
C GLY A 69 23.55 6.01 1.76
N PHE A 70 23.65 6.08 3.09
CA PHE A 70 22.48 6.13 3.98
C PHE A 70 21.94 7.57 4.09
N TYR A 71 21.37 8.07 2.98
CA TYR A 71 20.72 9.38 2.91
C TYR A 71 19.72 9.41 1.75
N ARG A 72 18.75 10.33 1.85
CA ARG A 72 17.78 10.65 0.79
C ARG A 72 18.28 11.84 -0.01
N VAL A 73 17.92 11.92 -1.29
CA VAL A 73 18.32 13.02 -2.18
C VAL A 73 17.10 13.76 -2.69
N ASN A 74 17.00 15.04 -2.33
CA ASN A 74 16.06 15.96 -2.97
C ASN A 74 16.80 16.81 -4.00
N TYR A 75 16.09 17.22 -5.03
CA TYR A 75 16.58 18.10 -6.09
C TYR A 75 15.70 19.33 -6.21
N ASP A 76 16.19 20.37 -6.88
CA ASP A 76 15.35 21.48 -7.30
C ASP A 76 14.39 21.07 -8.43
N ASP A 77 13.40 21.92 -8.69
CA ASP A 77 12.35 21.67 -9.69
C ASP A 77 12.92 21.45 -11.11
N THR A 78 14.02 22.10 -11.47
CA THR A 78 14.62 21.95 -12.80
C THR A 78 15.16 20.54 -12.96
N ASN A 79 15.98 20.09 -12.00
CA ASN A 79 16.55 18.75 -12.06
C ASN A 79 15.49 17.65 -11.90
N TRP A 80 14.47 17.85 -11.05
CA TRP A 80 13.33 16.93 -10.98
C TRP A 80 12.61 16.79 -12.32
N ASN A 81 12.34 17.91 -13.02
CA ASN A 81 11.69 17.89 -14.33
C ASN A 81 12.55 17.15 -15.37
N LEU A 82 13.87 17.35 -15.38
CA LEU A 82 14.77 16.62 -16.28
C LEU A 82 14.76 15.11 -16.00
N ILE A 83 14.78 14.71 -14.73
CA ILE A 83 14.66 13.29 -14.32
C ILE A 83 13.31 12.71 -14.76
N ILE A 84 12.21 13.43 -14.50
CA ILE A 84 10.85 13.01 -14.89
C ILE A 84 10.74 12.82 -16.40
N SER A 85 11.27 13.77 -17.19
CA SER A 85 11.29 13.65 -18.66
C SER A 85 12.09 12.43 -19.12
N HIS A 86 13.24 12.17 -18.50
CA HIS A 86 14.06 11.01 -18.84
C HIS A 86 13.37 9.68 -18.47
N LEU A 87 12.83 9.56 -17.26
CA LEU A 87 12.07 8.38 -16.84
C LEU A 87 10.83 8.15 -17.73
N ASN A 88 10.18 9.22 -18.18
CA ASN A 88 9.02 9.09 -19.05
C ASN A 88 9.35 8.82 -20.53
N SER A 89 10.63 8.66 -20.88
CA SER A 89 11.08 8.30 -22.23
C SER A 89 11.31 6.79 -22.39
N ASP A 90 11.59 6.35 -23.62
CA ASP A 90 12.00 4.96 -23.91
C ASP A 90 13.40 4.62 -23.38
N GLN A 91 14.16 5.61 -22.91
CA GLN A 91 15.52 5.46 -22.39
C GLN A 91 15.58 5.34 -20.86
N PHE A 92 14.43 5.16 -20.18
CA PHE A 92 14.38 5.15 -18.72
C PHE A 92 15.34 4.12 -18.08
N THR A 93 15.66 3.04 -18.80
CA THR A 93 16.60 1.98 -18.36
C THR A 93 18.06 2.43 -18.32
N ASP A 94 18.41 3.59 -18.91
CA ASP A 94 19.72 4.22 -18.75
C ASP A 94 19.99 4.62 -17.30
N ILE A 95 18.94 4.92 -16.52
CA ILE A 95 19.03 5.07 -15.07
C ILE A 95 19.03 3.68 -14.44
N HIS A 96 20.06 3.39 -13.65
CA HIS A 96 20.21 2.09 -12.98
C HIS A 96 18.98 1.75 -12.11
N VAL A 97 18.58 0.47 -12.11
CA VAL A 97 17.37 -0.01 -11.42
C VAL A 97 17.26 0.43 -9.96
N LEU A 98 18.36 0.39 -9.21
CA LEU A 98 18.40 0.85 -7.81
C LEU A 98 18.19 2.36 -7.67
N ASN A 99 18.66 3.17 -8.64
CA ASN A 99 18.41 4.60 -8.63
C ASN A 99 16.98 4.93 -9.08
N ARG A 100 16.37 4.18 -10.00
CA ARG A 100 14.94 4.33 -10.31
C ARG A 100 14.07 4.06 -9.09
N ALA A 101 14.41 3.01 -8.34
CA ALA A 101 13.79 2.69 -7.05
C ALA A 101 13.99 3.81 -6.02
N GLN A 102 15.22 4.32 -5.88
CA GLN A 102 15.54 5.44 -5.00
C GLN A 102 14.72 6.69 -5.36
N LEU A 103 14.62 7.06 -6.64
CA LEU A 103 13.88 8.25 -7.08
C LEU A 103 12.38 8.13 -6.74
N LEU A 104 11.78 6.95 -6.87
CA LEU A 104 10.42 6.68 -6.41
C LEU A 104 10.30 6.78 -4.88
N ASP A 105 11.18 6.10 -4.13
CA ASP A 105 11.14 6.09 -2.67
C ASP A 105 11.37 7.49 -2.07
N ASP A 106 12.40 8.21 -2.52
CA ASP A 106 12.76 9.54 -2.05
C ASP A 106 11.64 10.55 -2.37
N SER A 107 11.20 10.63 -3.63
CA SER A 107 10.17 11.61 -4.02
C SER A 107 8.84 11.40 -3.29
N LEU A 108 8.38 10.14 -3.15
CA LEU A 108 7.11 9.84 -2.47
C LEU A 108 7.20 10.06 -0.95
N ASN A 109 8.35 9.82 -0.33
CA ASN A 109 8.56 10.14 1.10
C ASN A 109 8.74 11.65 1.33
N PHE A 110 9.40 12.39 0.43
CA PHE A 110 9.45 13.84 0.51
C PHE A 110 8.08 14.48 0.33
N ALA A 111 7.27 13.96 -0.59
CA ALA A 111 5.88 14.38 -0.76
C ALA A 111 5.07 14.10 0.51
N ARG A 112 5.22 12.89 1.08
CA ARG A 112 4.57 12.54 2.36
C ARG A 112 4.99 13.48 3.50
N ALA A 113 6.25 13.91 3.53
CA ALA A 113 6.75 14.86 4.52
C ALA A 113 6.40 16.32 4.23
N GLY A 114 5.75 16.64 3.10
CA GLY A 114 5.44 18.00 2.67
C GLY A 114 6.64 18.81 2.18
N ILE A 115 7.77 18.13 1.87
CA ILE A 115 9.01 18.74 1.37
C ILE A 115 8.97 18.88 -0.16
N LEU A 116 8.26 17.99 -0.85
CA LEU A 116 8.09 17.97 -2.30
C LEU A 116 6.60 18.02 -2.65
N ASP A 117 6.22 18.69 -3.73
CA ASP A 117 4.83 18.66 -4.18
C ASP A 117 4.43 17.25 -4.66
N TYR A 118 3.24 16.79 -4.26
CA TYR A 118 2.72 15.48 -4.68
C TYR A 118 2.61 15.34 -6.20
N THR A 119 2.36 16.43 -6.94
CA THR A 119 2.38 16.45 -8.40
C THR A 119 3.71 15.96 -8.95
N THR A 120 4.83 16.43 -8.41
CA THR A 120 6.18 16.04 -8.85
C THR A 120 6.41 14.56 -8.57
N ALA A 121 6.10 14.09 -7.36
CA ALA A 121 6.26 12.69 -6.99
C ALA A 121 5.38 11.74 -7.82
N LEU A 122 4.11 12.10 -8.06
CA LEU A 122 3.19 11.31 -8.90
C LEU A 122 3.54 11.37 -10.40
N ASN A 123 4.15 12.46 -10.88
CA ASN A 123 4.67 12.52 -12.25
C ASN A 123 5.81 11.54 -12.49
N ILE A 124 6.61 11.24 -11.47
CA ILE A 124 7.63 10.18 -11.54
C ILE A 124 6.94 8.83 -11.73
N THR A 125 5.86 8.50 -11.00
CA THR A 125 5.24 7.16 -11.06
C THR A 125 4.66 6.80 -12.42
N LYS A 126 4.43 7.77 -13.33
CA LYS A 126 3.88 7.54 -14.68
C LYS A 126 4.70 6.56 -15.51
N TYR A 127 6.02 6.52 -15.32
CA TYR A 127 6.87 5.62 -16.11
C TYR A 127 6.70 4.15 -15.74
N LEU A 128 6.15 3.83 -14.56
CA LEU A 128 5.99 2.45 -14.07
C LEU A 128 5.20 1.56 -15.03
N SER A 129 4.31 2.13 -15.85
CA SER A 129 3.60 1.41 -16.92
C SER A 129 4.53 0.69 -17.92
N ARG A 130 5.79 1.11 -18.03
CA ARG A 130 6.84 0.50 -18.87
C ARG A 130 7.94 -0.19 -18.06
N GLU A 131 7.84 -0.19 -16.73
CA GLU A 131 8.84 -0.77 -15.84
C GLU A 131 8.56 -2.27 -15.63
N ASP A 132 9.59 -3.08 -15.80
CA ASP A 132 9.53 -4.54 -15.59
C ASP A 132 10.34 -5.00 -14.37
N ASP A 133 11.23 -4.15 -13.84
CA ASP A 133 12.04 -4.50 -12.69
C ASP A 133 11.22 -4.47 -11.38
N TYR A 134 11.47 -5.47 -10.53
CA TYR A 134 10.77 -5.61 -9.26
C TYR A 134 11.05 -4.46 -8.27
N ILE A 135 12.30 -4.00 -8.19
CA ILE A 135 12.75 -3.09 -7.12
C ILE A 135 12.07 -1.70 -7.21
N PRO A 136 11.94 -1.08 -8.40
CA PRO A 136 11.22 0.18 -8.52
C PRO A 136 9.73 0.06 -8.21
N TRP A 137 9.08 -1.00 -8.70
CA TRP A 137 7.69 -1.29 -8.38
C TRP A 137 7.46 -1.51 -6.88
N TYR A 138 8.32 -2.28 -6.23
CA TYR A 138 8.26 -2.47 -4.78
C TYR A 138 8.32 -1.12 -4.05
N SER A 139 9.25 -0.24 -4.45
CA SER A 139 9.40 1.10 -3.87
C SER A 139 8.12 1.93 -4.02
N ALA A 140 7.54 1.97 -5.23
CA ALA A 140 6.27 2.65 -5.48
C ALA A 140 5.11 2.08 -4.64
N PHE A 141 4.99 0.76 -4.55
CA PHE A 141 3.91 0.11 -3.81
C PHE A 141 3.96 0.40 -2.30
N THR A 142 5.14 0.55 -1.71
CA THR A 142 5.24 0.94 -0.29
C THR A 142 4.58 2.31 -0.02
N ALA A 143 4.78 3.27 -0.93
CA ALA A 143 4.16 4.58 -0.84
C ALA A 143 2.67 4.55 -1.22
N PHE A 144 2.29 3.76 -2.23
CA PHE A 144 0.88 3.59 -2.60
C PHE A 144 0.07 3.00 -1.45
N SER A 145 0.62 2.06 -0.67
CA SER A 145 -0.08 1.48 0.49
C SER A 145 -0.44 2.55 1.53
N PHE A 146 0.39 3.59 1.67
CA PHE A 146 0.07 4.73 2.51
C PHE A 146 -1.07 5.56 1.90
N LEU A 147 -0.99 5.90 0.60
CA LEU A 147 -2.04 6.67 -0.09
C LEU A 147 -3.40 5.97 -0.06
N ASP A 148 -3.43 4.67 -0.37
CA ASP A 148 -4.61 3.81 -0.33
C ASP A 148 -5.30 3.88 1.04
N ALA A 149 -4.55 3.69 2.12
CA ALA A 149 -5.05 3.75 3.50
C ALA A 149 -5.53 5.15 3.93
N ARG A 150 -5.21 6.21 3.19
CA ARG A 150 -5.71 7.58 3.45
C ARG A 150 -6.91 7.93 2.58
N LEU A 151 -6.93 7.47 1.34
CA LEU A 151 -7.99 7.77 0.37
C LEU A 151 -9.25 6.94 0.61
N ILE A 152 -9.12 5.74 1.20
CA ILE A 152 -10.24 4.81 1.37
C ILE A 152 -11.42 5.35 2.19
N GLY A 153 -11.17 6.36 3.04
CA GLY A 153 -12.22 7.03 3.82
C GLY A 153 -13.06 8.03 3.00
N VAL A 154 -12.71 8.29 1.74
CA VAL A 154 -13.38 9.28 0.90
C VAL A 154 -13.69 8.68 -0.48
N GLU A 155 -14.95 8.30 -0.67
CA GLU A 155 -15.40 7.44 -1.77
C GLU A 155 -15.02 7.98 -3.17
N GLU A 156 -15.31 9.25 -3.47
CA GLU A 156 -15.05 9.84 -4.79
C GLU A 156 -13.56 9.77 -5.16
N GLU A 157 -12.70 10.15 -4.24
CA GLU A 157 -11.25 10.18 -4.42
C GLU A 157 -10.65 8.78 -4.51
N TYR A 158 -11.18 7.84 -3.73
CA TYR A 158 -10.74 6.45 -3.77
C TYR A 158 -11.03 5.81 -5.12
N GLN A 159 -12.18 6.11 -5.74
CA GLN A 159 -12.50 5.63 -7.09
C GLN A 159 -11.55 6.19 -8.17
N LEU A 160 -11.10 7.44 -8.03
CA LEU A 160 -10.11 8.03 -8.93
C LEU A 160 -8.74 7.34 -8.77
N PHE A 161 -8.32 7.09 -7.53
CA PHE A 161 -7.08 6.38 -7.24
C PHE A 161 -7.08 4.95 -7.80
N LYS A 162 -8.21 4.24 -7.71
CA LYS A 162 -8.38 2.92 -8.32
C LYS A 162 -8.17 2.95 -9.84
N LYS A 163 -8.81 3.89 -10.54
CA LYS A 163 -8.70 4.03 -12.00
C LYS A 163 -7.29 4.35 -12.47
N ALA A 164 -6.57 5.19 -11.72
CA ALA A 164 -5.21 5.59 -12.06
C ALA A 164 -4.18 4.44 -11.96
N ASN A 165 -4.52 3.34 -11.27
CA ASN A 165 -3.60 2.27 -10.90
C ASN A 165 -3.96 0.88 -11.48
N GLU A 166 -4.78 0.80 -12.54
CA GLU A 166 -5.10 -0.51 -13.18
C GLU A 166 -3.86 -1.15 -13.86
N PRO A 167 -3.47 -2.42 -13.55
CA PRO A 167 -2.13 -2.90 -13.92
C PRO A 167 -1.96 -3.73 -15.22
N HIS A 168 -0.70 -3.74 -15.70
CA HIS A 168 -0.05 -4.67 -16.64
C HIS A 168 0.75 -5.73 -15.85
N THR A 169 1.04 -6.95 -16.35
CA THR A 169 1.84 -7.92 -15.54
C THR A 169 2.59 -9.05 -16.23
N ASP A 170 3.82 -9.31 -15.74
CA ASP A 170 4.60 -10.56 -15.88
C ASP A 170 5.20 -11.07 -14.53
N LYS A 171 5.86 -12.25 -14.54
CA LYS A 171 5.96 -13.26 -13.44
C LYS A 171 6.42 -12.85 -12.02
N LEU A 172 7.34 -11.91 -11.80
CA LEU A 172 7.75 -11.49 -10.43
C LEU A 172 7.00 -10.23 -9.95
N LEU A 173 6.54 -9.43 -10.90
CA LEU A 173 5.57 -8.36 -10.71
C LEU A 173 4.20 -8.89 -10.29
N ARG A 174 3.91 -10.13 -10.69
CA ARG A 174 2.60 -10.79 -10.57
C ARG A 174 2.00 -10.72 -9.17
N ASN A 175 2.69 -11.10 -8.10
CA ASN A 175 2.08 -11.07 -6.77
C ASN A 175 1.74 -9.63 -6.34
N LEU A 176 2.70 -8.70 -6.45
CA LEU A 176 2.48 -7.30 -6.04
C LEU A 176 1.37 -6.66 -6.87
N VAL A 177 1.44 -6.80 -8.19
CA VAL A 177 0.42 -6.27 -9.09
C VAL A 177 -0.93 -6.96 -8.90
N LEU A 178 -1.00 -8.28 -8.73
CA LEU A 178 -2.27 -8.95 -8.45
C LEU A 178 -2.85 -8.51 -7.11
N THR A 179 -2.01 -8.32 -6.09
CA THR A 179 -2.43 -7.79 -4.79
C THR A 179 -3.10 -6.44 -4.98
N TRP A 180 -2.44 -5.53 -5.71
CA TRP A 180 -2.98 -4.21 -5.98
C TRP A 180 -4.21 -4.23 -6.89
N ALA A 181 -4.19 -4.96 -8.01
CA ALA A 181 -5.32 -5.12 -8.90
C ALA A 181 -6.57 -5.61 -8.15
N CYS A 182 -6.43 -6.64 -7.32
CA CYS A 182 -7.53 -7.19 -6.54
C CYS A 182 -7.95 -6.27 -5.38
N ASN A 183 -7.02 -5.57 -4.72
CA ASN A 183 -7.33 -4.58 -3.68
C ASN A 183 -8.08 -3.37 -4.22
N LEU A 184 -7.68 -2.91 -5.40
CA LEU A 184 -8.38 -1.88 -6.15
C LEU A 184 -9.66 -2.41 -6.81
N GLY A 185 -10.01 -3.69 -6.64
CA GLY A 185 -11.28 -4.25 -7.10
C GLY A 185 -11.39 -4.38 -8.62
N LEU A 186 -10.29 -4.57 -9.33
CA LEU A 186 -10.31 -4.87 -10.77
C LEU A 186 -11.08 -6.17 -11.01
N GLU A 187 -12.17 -6.10 -11.79
CA GLU A 187 -13.13 -7.20 -11.96
C GLU A 187 -12.49 -8.49 -12.46
N SER A 188 -11.51 -8.40 -13.36
CA SER A 188 -10.78 -9.56 -13.88
C SER A 188 -9.96 -10.26 -12.80
N CYS A 189 -9.33 -9.51 -11.89
CA CYS A 189 -8.57 -10.05 -10.76
C CYS A 189 -9.51 -10.70 -9.74
N VAL A 190 -10.58 -9.97 -9.37
CA VAL A 190 -11.57 -10.42 -8.39
C VAL A 190 -12.26 -11.71 -8.86
N SER A 191 -12.74 -11.74 -10.11
CA SER A 191 -13.42 -12.91 -10.67
C SER A 191 -12.50 -14.13 -10.72
N ALA A 192 -11.25 -13.95 -11.14
CA ALA A 192 -10.27 -15.04 -11.17
C ALA A 192 -9.94 -15.57 -9.77
N ALA A 193 -9.79 -14.70 -8.78
CA ALA A 193 -9.55 -15.11 -7.39
C ALA A 193 -10.72 -15.93 -6.83
N LYS A 194 -11.96 -15.46 -7.05
CA LYS A 194 -13.18 -16.18 -6.63
C LYS A 194 -13.30 -17.54 -7.31
N GLU A 195 -13.14 -17.59 -8.63
CA GLU A 195 -13.20 -18.84 -9.39
C GLU A 195 -12.14 -19.83 -8.91
N LYS A 196 -10.91 -19.36 -8.66
CA LYS A 196 -9.82 -20.22 -8.21
C LYS A 196 -10.07 -20.79 -6.82
N LEU A 197 -10.61 -20.01 -5.87
CA LEU A 197 -10.98 -20.54 -4.56
C LEU A 197 -12.18 -21.49 -4.67
N ALA A 198 -13.19 -21.18 -5.48
CA ALA A 198 -14.33 -22.08 -5.71
C ALA A 198 -13.90 -23.44 -6.27
N GLN A 199 -12.97 -23.46 -7.24
CA GLN A 199 -12.34 -24.69 -7.74
C GLN A 199 -11.61 -25.46 -6.63
N LYS A 200 -10.88 -24.75 -5.76
CA LYS A 200 -10.20 -25.36 -4.61
C LYS A 200 -11.17 -25.97 -3.60
N ILE A 201 -12.30 -25.31 -3.33
CA ILE A 201 -13.36 -25.83 -2.46
C ILE A 201 -14.00 -27.07 -3.06
N ALA A 202 -14.34 -27.03 -4.36
CA ALA A 202 -14.96 -28.15 -5.06
C ALA A 202 -14.03 -29.37 -5.20
N SER A 203 -12.72 -29.18 -5.17
CA SER A 203 -11.75 -30.26 -5.32
C SER A 203 -10.48 -30.04 -4.49
N PRO A 204 -10.56 -30.17 -3.15
CA PRO A 204 -9.48 -29.79 -2.23
C PRO A 204 -8.18 -30.53 -2.45
N SER A 205 -8.24 -31.79 -2.88
CA SER A 205 -7.06 -32.65 -3.04
C SER A 205 -6.37 -32.51 -4.40
N THR A 206 -7.05 -32.00 -5.43
CA THR A 206 -6.53 -31.97 -6.81
C THR A 206 -6.21 -30.56 -7.28
N VAL A 207 -6.95 -29.56 -6.83
CA VAL A 207 -6.68 -28.16 -7.15
C VAL A 207 -5.67 -27.62 -6.16
N THR A 208 -4.55 -27.11 -6.69
CA THR A 208 -3.56 -26.37 -5.91
C THR A 208 -3.59 -24.90 -6.31
N ILE A 209 -3.45 -24.04 -5.30
CA ILE A 209 -3.23 -22.61 -5.50
C ILE A 209 -1.76 -22.41 -5.25
N ALA A 210 -1.06 -21.87 -6.25
CA ALA A 210 0.37 -21.67 -6.15
C ALA A 210 0.70 -20.69 -5.00
N ALA A 211 1.76 -20.99 -4.26
CA ALA A 211 2.11 -20.27 -3.04
C ALA A 211 2.31 -18.77 -3.28
N ASP A 212 2.82 -18.40 -4.46
CA ASP A 212 3.06 -17.03 -4.91
C ASP A 212 1.79 -16.20 -5.11
N VAL A 213 0.61 -16.81 -5.32
CA VAL A 213 -0.67 -16.09 -5.50
C VAL A 213 -1.68 -16.35 -4.38
N SER A 214 -1.39 -17.32 -3.51
CA SER A 214 -2.27 -17.80 -2.45
C SER A 214 -2.82 -16.68 -1.55
N SER A 215 -1.96 -15.74 -1.12
CA SER A 215 -2.37 -14.59 -0.30
C SER A 215 -3.44 -13.73 -0.99
N VAL A 216 -3.24 -13.44 -2.28
CA VAL A 216 -4.17 -12.62 -3.06
C VAL A 216 -5.47 -13.37 -3.27
N VAL A 217 -5.39 -14.64 -3.68
CA VAL A 217 -6.58 -15.46 -3.96
C VAL A 217 -7.43 -15.62 -2.71
N TYR A 218 -6.84 -16.03 -1.57
CA TYR A 218 -7.59 -16.24 -0.33
C TYR A 218 -8.20 -14.95 0.21
N CYS A 219 -7.41 -13.88 0.32
CA CYS A 219 -7.90 -12.61 0.86
C CYS A 219 -9.01 -12.01 -0.02
N THR A 220 -8.82 -12.00 -1.34
CA THR A 220 -9.81 -11.44 -2.29
C THR A 220 -11.10 -12.25 -2.30
N ALA A 221 -11.00 -13.57 -2.32
CA ALA A 221 -12.19 -14.41 -2.34
C ALA A 221 -12.96 -14.34 -1.01
N LEU A 222 -12.30 -14.15 0.14
CA LEU A 222 -12.96 -13.90 1.42
C LEU A 222 -13.61 -12.52 1.52
N ARG A 223 -13.00 -11.50 0.91
CA ARG A 223 -13.56 -10.14 0.86
C ARG A 223 -14.90 -10.09 0.12
N GLU A 224 -15.00 -10.89 -0.94
CA GLU A 224 -16.13 -10.96 -1.88
C GLU A 224 -17.01 -12.21 -1.71
N GLY A 225 -16.73 -13.00 -0.67
CA GLY A 225 -17.36 -14.28 -0.36
C GLY A 225 -18.11 -14.24 0.96
N GLY A 226 -18.47 -15.40 1.49
CA GLY A 226 -19.27 -15.54 2.70
C GLY A 226 -18.73 -16.59 3.68
N GLU A 227 -19.65 -17.17 4.43
CA GLU A 227 -19.34 -18.13 5.49
C GLU A 227 -18.76 -19.45 4.94
N GLU A 228 -19.12 -19.85 3.72
CA GLU A 228 -18.61 -21.07 3.08
C GLU A 228 -17.10 -20.98 2.84
N GLU A 229 -16.63 -19.92 2.15
CA GLU A 229 -15.21 -19.72 1.87
C GLU A 229 -14.40 -19.55 3.16
N TRP A 230 -14.97 -18.84 4.14
CA TRP A 230 -14.31 -18.61 5.43
C TRP A 230 -14.15 -19.91 6.22
N THR A 231 -15.23 -20.69 6.33
CA THR A 231 -15.22 -21.99 7.03
C THR A 231 -14.25 -22.95 6.37
N PHE A 232 -14.21 -22.99 5.04
CA PHE A 232 -13.25 -23.81 4.31
C PHE A 232 -11.80 -23.45 4.66
N LEU A 233 -11.42 -22.18 4.58
CA LEU A 233 -10.05 -21.74 4.87
C LEU A 233 -9.69 -21.88 6.37
N LYS A 234 -10.66 -21.74 7.27
CA LYS A 234 -10.45 -22.05 8.70
C LYS A 234 -10.19 -23.54 8.92
N ALA A 235 -10.91 -24.42 8.24
CA ALA A 235 -10.64 -25.86 8.30
C ALA A 235 -9.25 -26.21 7.72
N GLN A 236 -8.81 -25.52 6.65
CA GLN A 236 -7.43 -25.68 6.16
C GLN A 236 -6.42 -25.26 7.24
N TYR A 237 -6.65 -24.16 7.95
CA TYR A 237 -5.77 -23.70 9.03
C TYR A 237 -5.68 -24.73 10.15
N ASP A 238 -6.82 -25.29 10.58
CA ASP A 238 -6.88 -26.28 11.67
C ASP A 238 -6.20 -27.60 11.28
N SER A 239 -6.23 -27.95 10.00
CA SER A 239 -5.59 -29.18 9.49
C SER A 239 -4.10 -29.01 9.13
N SER A 240 -3.62 -27.78 8.95
CA SER A 240 -2.26 -27.51 8.48
C SER A 240 -1.23 -27.76 9.59
N ASN A 241 -0.14 -28.44 9.23
CA ASN A 241 1.04 -28.60 10.06
C ASN A 241 2.21 -27.70 9.61
N VAL A 242 1.97 -26.83 8.63
CA VAL A 242 2.99 -25.95 8.03
C VAL A 242 2.81 -24.53 8.58
N GLY A 243 3.77 -24.07 9.37
CA GLY A 243 3.67 -22.76 10.03
C GLY A 243 3.51 -21.57 9.07
N THR A 244 4.14 -21.61 7.88
CA THR A 244 3.99 -20.56 6.86
C THR A 244 2.60 -20.52 6.25
N GLU A 245 1.97 -21.69 6.07
CA GLU A 245 0.59 -21.79 5.62
C GLU A 245 -0.40 -21.32 6.70
N GLN A 246 -0.17 -21.70 7.97
CA GLN A 246 -0.97 -21.20 9.08
C GLN A 246 -0.95 -19.67 9.18
N VAL A 247 0.23 -19.06 9.04
CA VAL A 247 0.39 -17.60 9.03
C VAL A 247 -0.37 -16.95 7.87
N LEU A 248 -0.27 -17.53 6.68
CA LEU A 248 -0.98 -17.07 5.48
C LEU A 248 -2.50 -17.12 5.71
N LEU A 249 -3.01 -18.24 6.20
CA LEU A 249 -4.44 -18.45 6.44
C LEU A 249 -4.97 -17.52 7.53
N LEU A 250 -4.27 -17.34 8.64
CA LEU A 250 -4.65 -16.36 9.67
C LEU A 250 -4.74 -14.94 9.11
N THR A 251 -3.83 -14.58 8.21
CA THR A 251 -3.86 -13.25 7.57
C THR A 251 -5.05 -13.15 6.62
N ALA A 252 -5.30 -14.17 5.80
CA ALA A 252 -6.40 -14.17 4.83
C ALA A 252 -7.78 -14.17 5.51
N LEU A 253 -7.98 -14.92 6.60
CA LEU A 253 -9.24 -15.00 7.34
C LEU A 253 -9.74 -13.64 7.85
N GLY A 254 -8.83 -12.68 8.05
CA GLY A 254 -9.17 -11.31 8.43
C GLY A 254 -9.69 -10.43 7.28
N CYS A 255 -9.63 -10.90 6.03
CA CYS A 255 -10.09 -10.16 4.85
C CYS A 255 -11.61 -10.22 4.61
N SER A 256 -12.35 -11.02 5.39
CA SER A 256 -13.81 -11.07 5.25
C SER A 256 -14.44 -9.70 5.55
N THR A 257 -15.47 -9.35 4.78
CA THR A 257 -16.28 -8.15 5.01
C THR A 257 -17.51 -8.41 5.90
N GLY A 258 -17.78 -9.67 6.24
CA GLY A 258 -18.91 -10.05 7.08
C GLY A 258 -18.68 -9.72 8.55
N THR A 259 -19.44 -8.77 9.10
CA THR A 259 -19.28 -8.29 10.49
C THR A 259 -19.28 -9.42 11.52
N GLN A 260 -20.25 -10.34 11.45
CA GLN A 260 -20.33 -11.45 12.40
C GLN A 260 -19.14 -12.41 12.28
N ILE A 261 -18.67 -12.67 11.05
CA ILE A 261 -17.52 -13.55 10.80
C ILE A 261 -16.27 -12.95 11.45
N ILE A 262 -16.03 -11.65 11.25
CA ILE A 262 -14.88 -10.95 11.80
C ILE A 262 -14.97 -10.84 13.33
N THR A 263 -16.14 -10.51 13.90
CA THR A 263 -16.32 -10.47 15.35
C THR A 263 -16.06 -11.84 15.99
N ASN A 264 -16.59 -12.92 15.39
CA ASN A 264 -16.31 -14.28 15.85
C ASN A 264 -14.82 -14.62 15.72
N TYR A 265 -14.18 -14.21 14.62
CA TYR A 265 -12.76 -14.46 14.42
C TYR A 265 -11.87 -13.75 15.46
N LEU A 266 -12.21 -12.51 15.82
CA LEU A 266 -11.56 -11.79 16.91
C LEU A 266 -11.76 -12.50 18.25
N ASP A 267 -12.96 -13.03 18.53
CA ASP A 267 -13.22 -13.81 19.75
C ASP A 267 -12.42 -15.12 19.81
N LEU A 268 -12.27 -15.82 18.67
CA LEU A 268 -11.38 -16.99 18.58
C LEU A 268 -9.94 -16.63 18.94
N SER A 269 -9.46 -15.44 18.56
CA SER A 269 -8.07 -15.03 18.83
C SER A 269 -7.75 -14.87 20.32
N ILE A 270 -8.77 -14.69 21.17
CA ILE A 270 -8.63 -14.52 22.62
C ILE A 270 -9.28 -15.65 23.42
N SER A 271 -9.57 -16.77 22.76
CA SER A 271 -10.15 -17.97 23.37
C SER A 271 -9.09 -19.08 23.41
N ALA A 272 -8.84 -19.64 24.61
CA ALA A 272 -7.73 -20.56 24.84
C ALA A 272 -7.86 -21.91 24.08
N ASP A 273 -9.07 -22.29 23.69
CA ASP A 273 -9.45 -23.53 23.04
C ASP A 273 -9.69 -23.38 21.52
N SER A 274 -9.47 -22.21 20.94
CA SER A 274 -9.77 -21.91 19.54
C SER A 274 -8.85 -22.57 18.51
N GLY A 275 -7.72 -23.14 18.96
CA GLY A 275 -6.64 -23.60 18.09
C GLY A 275 -5.72 -22.49 17.56
N ILE A 276 -5.99 -21.22 17.90
CA ILE A 276 -5.10 -20.10 17.59
C ILE A 276 -4.08 -19.95 18.72
N ARG A 277 -2.79 -20.03 18.38
CA ARG A 277 -1.72 -19.89 19.38
C ARG A 277 -1.69 -18.46 19.90
N LYS A 278 -1.44 -18.30 21.21
CA LYS A 278 -1.34 -16.98 21.86
C LYS A 278 -0.35 -16.02 21.17
N GLN A 279 0.75 -16.55 20.63
CA GLN A 279 1.75 -15.77 19.88
C GLN A 279 1.28 -15.30 18.50
N ASP A 280 0.28 -15.97 17.92
CA ASP A 280 -0.29 -15.66 16.60
C ASP A 280 -1.61 -14.86 16.72
N ALA A 281 -2.18 -14.77 17.92
CA ALA A 281 -3.42 -14.04 18.18
C ALA A 281 -3.32 -12.55 17.81
N SER A 282 -2.17 -11.91 17.98
CA SER A 282 -1.98 -10.50 17.59
C SER A 282 -2.07 -10.31 16.06
N ARG A 283 -1.74 -11.37 15.30
CA ARG A 283 -1.87 -11.37 13.84
C ARG A 283 -3.32 -11.25 13.42
N VAL A 284 -4.25 -11.86 14.17
CA VAL A 284 -5.69 -11.80 13.90
C VAL A 284 -6.17 -10.34 13.92
N PHE A 285 -5.87 -9.60 14.99
CA PHE A 285 -6.17 -8.17 15.05
C PHE A 285 -5.58 -7.42 13.86
N SER A 286 -4.31 -7.66 13.54
CA SER A 286 -3.65 -6.98 12.42
C SER A 286 -4.23 -7.29 11.05
N ALA A 287 -4.70 -8.52 10.84
CA ALA A 287 -5.37 -8.92 9.62
C ALA A 287 -6.73 -8.22 9.48
N VAL A 288 -7.46 -8.09 10.59
CA VAL A 288 -8.77 -7.43 10.59
C VAL A 288 -8.62 -5.92 10.36
N TYR A 289 -7.84 -5.20 11.17
CA TYR A 289 -7.72 -3.74 11.04
C TYR A 289 -6.94 -3.31 9.79
N ALA A 290 -6.22 -4.20 9.12
CA ALA A 290 -5.63 -3.91 7.81
C ALA A 290 -6.69 -3.71 6.71
N ASN A 291 -7.91 -4.23 6.91
CA ASN A 291 -9.03 -4.01 6.00
C ASN A 291 -9.87 -2.81 6.50
N PRO A 292 -10.30 -1.89 5.62
CA PRO A 292 -11.06 -0.70 6.00
C PRO A 292 -12.34 -1.02 6.75
N SER A 293 -13.10 -2.01 6.29
CA SER A 293 -14.31 -2.50 6.96
C SER A 293 -14.04 -3.10 8.34
N GLY A 294 -12.82 -3.58 8.59
CA GLY A 294 -12.40 -4.19 9.84
C GLY A 294 -11.93 -3.20 10.90
N VAL A 295 -11.64 -1.93 10.55
CA VAL A 295 -11.13 -0.93 11.52
C VAL A 295 -12.14 -0.69 12.64
N ASP A 296 -13.39 -0.38 12.30
CA ASP A 296 -14.44 -0.11 13.28
C ASP A 296 -14.80 -1.38 14.08
N ILE A 297 -14.81 -2.54 13.44
CA ILE A 297 -15.11 -3.82 14.10
C ILE A 297 -14.01 -4.19 15.11
N ALA A 298 -12.74 -4.09 14.71
CA ALA A 298 -11.61 -4.35 15.60
C ALA A 298 -11.56 -3.37 16.76
N PHE A 299 -11.85 -2.09 16.50
CA PHE A 299 -11.92 -1.08 17.55
C PHE A 299 -13.05 -1.38 18.53
N GLN A 300 -14.27 -1.60 18.03
CA GLN A 300 -15.42 -1.94 18.87
C GLN A 300 -15.13 -3.18 19.73
N PHE A 301 -14.67 -4.27 19.11
CA PHE A 301 -14.34 -5.50 19.80
C PHE A 301 -13.28 -5.27 20.90
N LEU A 302 -12.23 -4.49 20.61
CA LEU A 302 -11.23 -4.14 21.61
C LEU A 302 -11.85 -3.36 22.77
N THR A 303 -12.67 -2.35 22.50
CA THR A 303 -13.28 -1.52 23.55
C THR A 303 -14.24 -2.31 24.43
N GLU A 304 -14.96 -3.28 23.87
CA GLU A 304 -15.90 -4.13 24.61
C GLU A 304 -15.19 -5.26 25.39
N ASN A 305 -14.00 -5.68 24.95
CA ASN A 305 -13.32 -6.86 25.48
C ASN A 305 -11.91 -6.61 26.04
N TYR A 306 -11.51 -5.35 26.25
CA TYR A 306 -10.12 -5.01 26.63
C TYR A 306 -9.64 -5.74 27.90
N GLN A 307 -10.53 -6.02 28.85
CA GLN A 307 -10.21 -6.81 30.06
C GLN A 307 -9.88 -8.26 29.70
N LYS A 308 -10.75 -8.94 28.93
CA LYS A 308 -10.52 -10.30 28.45
C LYS A 308 -9.25 -10.39 27.60
N ILE A 309 -9.00 -9.39 26.75
CA ILE A 309 -7.76 -9.27 25.96
C ILE A 309 -6.55 -9.18 26.91
N SER A 310 -6.59 -8.28 27.88
CA SER A 310 -5.51 -8.11 28.86
C SER A 310 -5.20 -9.41 29.61
N GLU A 311 -6.23 -10.11 30.08
CA GLU A 311 -6.10 -11.40 30.78
C GLU A 311 -5.49 -12.47 29.87
N PHE A 312 -5.98 -12.59 28.63
CA PHE A 312 -5.47 -13.55 27.66
C PHE A 312 -3.99 -13.30 27.35
N TYR A 313 -3.59 -12.04 27.15
CA TYR A 313 -2.20 -11.69 26.84
C TYR A 313 -1.28 -11.64 28.07
N GLY A 314 -1.83 -11.44 29.26
CA GLY A 314 -1.08 -11.29 30.52
C GLY A 314 -0.60 -9.86 30.77
N GLY A 315 -1.31 -8.86 30.24
CA GLY A 315 -1.00 -7.44 30.45
C GLY A 315 -1.68 -6.50 29.46
N LEU A 316 -1.71 -5.21 29.82
CA LEU A 316 -2.36 -4.16 29.04
C LEU A 316 -1.50 -3.65 27.87
N GLY A 317 -0.19 -3.90 27.86
CA GLY A 317 0.72 -3.46 26.79
C GLY A 317 0.27 -3.87 25.38
N THR A 318 -0.36 -5.04 25.22
CA THR A 318 -0.92 -5.49 23.93
C THR A 318 -2.06 -4.59 23.45
N ILE A 319 -2.88 -4.06 24.35
CA ILE A 319 -3.96 -3.12 24.00
C ILE A 319 -3.38 -1.87 23.36
N GLY A 320 -2.32 -1.31 23.95
CA GLY A 320 -1.62 -0.16 23.39
C GLY A 320 -1.06 -0.44 21.98
N SER A 321 -0.53 -1.65 21.75
CA SER A 321 -0.05 -2.06 20.42
C SER A 321 -1.19 -2.20 19.40
N ILE A 322 -2.33 -2.78 19.79
CA ILE A 322 -3.49 -2.92 18.89
C ILE A 322 -4.07 -1.55 18.58
N LEU A 323 -4.21 -0.66 19.56
CA LEU A 323 -4.68 0.71 19.37
C LEU A 323 -3.78 1.49 18.41
N LYS A 324 -2.45 1.35 18.50
CA LYS A 324 -1.51 1.93 17.51
C LYS A 324 -1.75 1.39 16.10
N GLY A 325 -1.99 0.08 15.98
CA GLY A 325 -2.31 -0.56 14.70
C GLY A 325 -3.61 -0.04 14.07
N ILE A 326 -4.66 0.08 14.88
CA ILE A 326 -5.96 0.64 14.48
C ILE A 326 -5.81 2.11 14.11
N ALA A 327 -5.15 2.92 14.94
CA ALA A 327 -4.96 4.34 14.71
C ALA A 327 -4.17 4.65 13.43
N ALA A 328 -3.21 3.80 13.08
CA ALA A 328 -2.49 3.91 11.82
C ALA A 328 -3.40 3.73 10.58
N ARG A 329 -4.59 3.15 10.75
CA ARG A 329 -5.58 2.87 9.70
C ARG A 329 -6.81 3.78 9.74
N ILE A 330 -6.96 4.60 10.79
CA ILE A 330 -8.02 5.61 10.88
C ILE A 330 -7.92 6.56 9.68
N SER A 331 -9.04 6.76 9.01
CA SER A 331 -9.17 7.60 7.82
C SER A 331 -10.33 8.61 7.91
N THR A 332 -11.11 8.60 9.00
CA THR A 332 -12.23 9.54 9.21
C THR A 332 -12.16 10.25 10.56
N GLN A 333 -12.73 11.45 10.63
CA GLN A 333 -12.83 12.21 11.89
C GLN A 333 -13.67 11.48 12.94
N GLU A 334 -14.71 10.75 12.51
CA GLU A 334 -15.57 9.98 13.41
C GLU A 334 -14.77 8.90 14.15
N GLN A 335 -13.93 8.15 13.42
CA GLN A 335 -13.05 7.13 14.00
C GLN A 335 -12.06 7.73 15.01
N LEU A 336 -11.48 8.90 14.70
CA LEU A 336 -10.59 9.59 15.62
C LEU A 336 -11.31 9.99 16.91
N VAL A 337 -12.52 10.54 16.80
CA VAL A 337 -13.32 10.92 17.99
C VAL A 337 -13.65 9.68 18.84
N LYS A 338 -14.03 8.56 18.22
CA LYS A 338 -14.23 7.28 18.94
C LYS A 338 -12.99 6.86 19.73
N LEU A 339 -11.81 6.93 19.12
CA LEU A 339 -10.53 6.63 19.78
C LEU A 339 -10.24 7.59 20.94
N GLN A 340 -10.42 8.89 20.74
CA GLN A 340 -10.20 9.91 21.77
C GLN A 340 -11.12 9.69 22.98
N SER A 341 -12.42 9.47 22.75
CA SER A 341 -13.39 9.22 23.83
C SER A 341 -13.03 7.97 24.63
N PHE A 342 -12.72 6.85 23.95
CA PHE A 342 -12.34 5.62 24.64
C PHE A 342 -11.13 5.80 25.56
N VAL A 343 -10.07 6.48 25.08
CA VAL A 343 -8.85 6.70 25.87
C VAL A 343 -9.12 7.64 27.04
N ALA A 344 -9.92 8.69 26.85
CA ALA A 344 -10.28 9.63 27.91
C ALA A 344 -11.13 8.97 29.01
N GLU A 345 -12.11 8.15 28.63
CA GLU A 345 -13.02 7.47 29.55
C GLU A 345 -12.35 6.33 30.33
N ASN A 346 -11.30 5.72 29.75
CA ASN A 346 -10.65 4.53 30.31
C ASN A 346 -9.20 4.76 30.75
N GLU A 347 -8.75 6.01 30.89
CA GLU A 347 -7.34 6.34 31.18
C GLU A 347 -6.81 5.58 32.42
N ALA A 348 -7.58 5.56 33.51
CA ALA A 348 -7.18 4.83 34.71
C ALA A 348 -7.12 3.30 34.52
N ALA A 349 -8.01 2.73 33.70
CA ALA A 349 -8.10 1.30 33.43
C ALA A 349 -7.04 0.81 32.43
N LEU A 350 -6.56 1.70 31.56
CA LEU A 350 -5.55 1.41 30.55
C LEU A 350 -4.12 1.29 31.12
N GLY A 351 -3.87 1.80 32.33
CA GLY A 351 -2.59 1.60 33.02
C GLY A 351 -1.37 1.99 32.19
N ASP A 352 -0.45 1.05 31.96
CA ASP A 352 0.76 1.23 31.15
C ASP A 352 0.48 1.40 29.64
N ALA A 353 -0.72 1.05 29.16
CA ALA A 353 -1.13 1.26 27.78
C ALA A 353 -1.51 2.72 27.46
N VAL A 354 -1.71 3.58 28.47
CA VAL A 354 -2.16 4.98 28.27
C VAL A 354 -1.20 5.75 27.37
N THR A 355 0.11 5.67 27.62
CA THR A 355 1.11 6.38 26.81
C THR A 355 1.07 5.93 25.35
N ALA A 356 0.99 4.62 25.10
CA ALA A 356 0.85 4.08 23.75
C ALA A 356 -0.47 4.50 23.09
N SER A 357 -1.55 4.62 23.86
CA SER A 357 -2.87 5.04 23.38
C SER A 357 -2.91 6.53 23.01
N LYS A 358 -2.23 7.40 23.78
CA LYS A 358 -2.06 8.83 23.44
C LYS A 358 -1.24 9.01 22.15
N GLN A 359 -0.16 8.25 21.99
CA GLN A 359 0.61 8.22 20.73
C GLN A 359 -0.21 7.71 19.54
N ALA A 360 -1.16 6.79 19.78
CA ALA A 360 -2.08 6.33 18.75
C ALA A 360 -3.00 7.48 18.30
N ILE A 361 -3.54 8.28 19.23
CA ILE A 361 -4.34 9.48 18.91
C ILE A 361 -3.51 10.48 18.08
N GLU A 362 -2.27 10.78 18.49
CA GLU A 362 -1.36 11.66 17.75
C GLU A 362 -1.12 11.16 16.32
N THR A 363 -0.92 9.84 16.16
CA THR A 363 -0.74 9.21 14.85
C THR A 363 -1.97 9.38 13.97
N ALA A 364 -3.17 9.10 14.51
CA ALA A 364 -4.42 9.23 13.77
C ALA A 364 -4.70 10.68 13.37
N GLN A 365 -4.48 11.64 14.29
CA GLN A 365 -4.62 13.07 14.00
C GLN A 365 -3.66 13.52 12.90
N ALA A 366 -2.37 13.18 13.02
CA ALA A 366 -1.35 13.53 12.02
C ALA A 366 -1.70 12.97 10.63
N ASN A 367 -2.28 11.77 10.56
CA ASN A 367 -2.73 11.17 9.30
C ASN A 367 -3.89 11.96 8.66
N LEU A 368 -4.85 12.44 9.46
CA LEU A 368 -5.97 13.25 8.98
C LEU A 368 -5.52 14.65 8.54
N ASP A 369 -4.63 15.28 9.31
CA ASP A 369 -4.07 16.60 8.99
C ASP A 369 -3.24 16.56 7.70
N TRP A 370 -2.44 15.49 7.55
CA TRP A 370 -1.71 15.23 6.32
C TRP A 370 -2.66 15.12 5.12
N PHE A 371 -3.76 14.36 5.26
CA PHE A 371 -4.74 14.21 4.19
C PHE A 371 -5.38 15.56 3.84
N ALA A 372 -5.83 16.33 4.83
CA ALA A 372 -6.43 17.65 4.61
C ALA A 372 -5.49 18.60 3.86
N SER A 373 -4.20 18.56 4.16
CA SER A 373 -3.18 19.43 3.56
C SER A 373 -2.85 19.04 2.11
N ASN A 374 -2.88 17.75 1.78
CA ASN A 374 -2.45 17.23 0.47
C ASN A 374 -3.59 16.89 -0.48
N ARG A 375 -4.84 16.81 0.02
CA ARG A 375 -6.02 16.38 -0.74
C ARG A 375 -6.20 17.14 -2.05
N ALA A 376 -6.08 18.47 -2.04
CA ALA A 376 -6.34 19.27 -3.24
C ALA A 376 -5.40 18.90 -4.41
N ALA A 377 -4.10 18.79 -4.13
CA ALA A 377 -3.11 18.42 -5.14
C ALA A 377 -3.32 16.98 -5.64
N LEU A 378 -3.50 16.03 -4.71
CA LEU A 378 -3.75 14.63 -5.02
C LEU A 378 -4.97 14.46 -5.93
N VAL A 379 -6.10 15.08 -5.57
CA VAL A 379 -7.36 14.93 -6.30
C VAL A 379 -7.29 15.59 -7.68
N THR A 380 -6.69 16.76 -7.79
CA THR A 380 -6.48 17.43 -9.09
C THR A 380 -5.66 16.53 -10.01
N TRP A 381 -4.53 16.02 -9.53
CA TRP A 381 -3.68 15.14 -10.31
C TRP A 381 -4.42 13.86 -10.73
N LEU A 382 -5.13 13.22 -9.80
CA LEU A 382 -5.90 12.00 -10.08
C LEU A 382 -7.00 12.24 -11.12
N ARG A 383 -7.70 13.38 -11.10
CA ARG A 383 -8.73 13.71 -12.11
C ARG A 383 -8.14 13.90 -13.50
N GLU A 384 -6.99 14.56 -13.59
CA GLU A 384 -6.31 14.82 -14.86
C GLU A 384 -5.75 13.54 -15.51
N HIS A 385 -5.44 12.53 -14.71
CA HIS A 385 -4.73 11.33 -15.15
C HIS A 385 -5.55 10.04 -15.03
N SER A 386 -6.78 10.10 -14.52
CA SER A 386 -7.71 8.98 -14.58
C SER A 386 -8.29 8.88 -16.00
N PRO A 387 -8.32 7.68 -16.63
CA PRO A 387 -9.03 7.51 -17.89
C PRO A 387 -10.48 7.97 -17.71
N ALA A 388 -10.96 8.78 -18.66
CA ALA A 388 -12.36 9.16 -18.69
C ALA A 388 -13.22 7.90 -18.64
N ALA A 389 -14.31 7.92 -17.86
CA ALA A 389 -15.31 6.86 -17.98
C ALA A 389 -15.67 6.74 -19.46
N PRO A 390 -15.76 5.53 -20.04
CA PRO A 390 -16.19 5.40 -21.42
C PRO A 390 -17.51 6.16 -21.55
N GLU A 391 -17.53 7.17 -22.43
CA GLU A 391 -18.79 7.77 -22.82
C GLU A 391 -19.64 6.62 -23.36
N VAL A 392 -20.75 6.32 -22.69
CA VAL A 392 -21.77 5.46 -23.26
C VAL A 392 -22.36 6.23 -24.43
N THR A 393 -21.72 6.15 -25.59
CA THR A 393 -22.30 6.64 -26.83
C THR A 393 -23.42 5.66 -27.15
N THR A 394 -24.65 6.00 -26.76
CA THR A 394 -25.84 5.35 -27.29
C THR A 394 -25.88 5.65 -28.80
N LEU A 395 -25.32 4.74 -29.60
CA LEU A 395 -25.52 4.73 -31.04
C LEU A 395 -26.99 4.41 -31.29
N PHE A 396 -27.80 5.45 -31.49
CA PHE A 396 -29.12 5.31 -32.08
C PHE A 396 -28.93 4.91 -33.54
N ILE A 397 -28.93 3.61 -33.81
CA ILE A 397 -29.15 3.09 -35.16
C ILE A 397 -30.66 3.24 -35.42
N PRO A 398 -31.09 3.99 -36.45
CA PRO A 398 -32.50 4.01 -36.83
C PRO A 398 -32.84 2.63 -37.41
N THR A 399 -33.47 1.77 -36.62
CA THR A 399 -34.07 0.54 -37.13
C THR A 399 -35.33 0.90 -37.90
N THR A 400 -35.24 0.90 -39.22
CA THR A 400 -36.43 0.68 -40.05
C THR A 400 -36.92 -0.74 -39.79
N THR A 401 -38.11 -0.82 -39.20
CA THR A 401 -39.04 -1.96 -39.18
C THR A 401 -38.62 -3.22 -38.41
N GLN A 402 -39.30 -3.38 -37.26
CA GLN A 402 -39.69 -4.60 -36.54
C GLN A 402 -38.60 -5.61 -36.12
N GLY A 403 -38.30 -5.54 -34.82
CA GLY A 403 -37.88 -6.68 -34.00
C GLY A 403 -36.37 -6.90 -33.92
N ALA A 404 -35.70 -6.29 -32.94
CA ALA A 404 -34.34 -6.67 -32.58
C ALA A 404 -34.14 -6.62 -31.06
N THR A 405 -33.63 -7.73 -30.54
CA THR A 405 -32.95 -7.88 -29.27
C THR A 405 -31.74 -6.95 -29.21
N CYS A 406 -31.59 -6.25 -28.07
CA CYS A 406 -30.44 -5.39 -27.81
C CYS A 406 -29.22 -6.27 -27.54
N ILE A 407 -28.30 -6.37 -28.51
CA ILE A 407 -26.97 -6.93 -28.29
C ILE A 407 -26.05 -5.74 -28.08
N THR A 408 -25.64 -5.52 -26.83
CA THR A 408 -24.54 -4.63 -26.46
C THR A 408 -23.23 -5.27 -26.92
N ILE A 409 -22.66 -4.80 -28.03
CA ILE A 409 -21.29 -5.15 -28.42
C ILE A 409 -20.38 -4.05 -27.88
N SER A 410 -19.71 -4.35 -26.77
CA SER A 410 -18.57 -3.55 -26.30
C SER A 410 -17.37 -3.82 -27.20
N THR A 411 -16.86 -2.80 -27.89
CA THR A 411 -15.56 -2.86 -28.57
C THR A 411 -14.45 -2.79 -27.54
N THR A 412 -14.25 -3.89 -26.80
CA THR A 412 -13.01 -4.18 -26.07
C THR A 412 -12.61 -5.61 -26.37
N LEU A 413 -12.03 -5.83 -27.54
CA LEU A 413 -11.42 -7.09 -27.91
C LEU A 413 -10.14 -6.75 -28.66
N ILE A 414 -9.03 -6.70 -27.92
CA ILE A 414 -7.68 -7.13 -28.36
C ILE A 414 -6.63 -7.17 -27.22
N VAL A 415 -6.87 -6.66 -26.01
CA VAL A 415 -5.83 -6.70 -24.95
C VAL A 415 -6.07 -7.72 -23.81
N LEU A 416 -7.28 -8.29 -23.69
CA LEU A 416 -7.61 -9.26 -22.61
C LEU A 416 -7.44 -10.75 -22.99
N ALA A 417 -7.09 -11.07 -24.24
CA ALA A 417 -6.93 -12.46 -24.68
C ALA A 417 -5.60 -13.10 -24.24
N SER A 418 -4.58 -12.30 -23.94
CA SER A 418 -3.24 -12.80 -23.61
C SER A 418 -3.09 -13.22 -22.14
N LEU A 419 -3.84 -12.60 -21.23
CA LEU A 419 -3.79 -12.89 -19.78
C LEU A 419 -4.61 -14.13 -19.40
N VAL A 420 -5.71 -14.41 -20.12
CA VAL A 420 -6.54 -15.62 -19.91
C VAL A 420 -5.82 -16.88 -20.40
N ALA A 421 -4.99 -16.79 -21.45
CA ALA A 421 -4.22 -17.93 -21.95
C ALA A 421 -3.11 -18.36 -20.97
N TYR A 422 -2.47 -17.42 -20.28
CA TYR A 422 -1.41 -17.71 -19.31
C TYR A 422 -1.94 -18.24 -17.97
N TRP A 423 -3.17 -17.91 -17.59
CA TRP A 423 -3.80 -18.38 -16.34
C TRP A 423 -4.36 -19.81 -16.41
N ARG A 424 -4.61 -20.35 -17.62
CA ARG A 424 -5.22 -21.68 -17.81
C ARG A 424 -4.26 -22.87 -17.71
N GLY A 425 -3.01 -22.67 -17.28
CA GLY A 425 -2.13 -23.78 -16.89
C GLY A 425 -1.90 -24.82 -17.99
N ASN A 426 -1.43 -24.39 -19.15
CA ASN A 426 -0.68 -25.27 -20.06
C ASN A 426 0.75 -24.72 -20.18
N PRO A 427 1.76 -25.62 -20.21
CA PRO A 427 3.17 -25.30 -20.03
C PRO A 427 3.74 -24.27 -21.00
#